data_AF-A0A9D6QE08-F1
#
_entry.id   AF-A0A9D6QE08-F1
#
_cell.length_a   1.000
_cell.length_b   1.000
_cell.length_c   1.000
_cell.angle_alpha   90.00
_cell.angle_beta   90.00
_cell.angle_gamma   90.00
#
_symmetry.space_group_name_H-M   'P 1'
#
loop_
_entity.id
_entity.type
_entity.pdbx_description
1 polymer ?
#
loop_
_entity_poly.entity_id
_entity_poly.type
_entity_poly.pdbx_seq_one_letter_code
_entity_poly.pdbx_strand_id
1 'polypeptide(L)'
;MSVQLTVEQAAFLQGPVSINVAAAGRDGWPQVCRAQGCVIARDRRTVTLLLSARRGRELLDALDAGSGIAAVFSRPSTHATLQLKAVRAERVTLNAALRADNGRYAQAFADELVGLGFGAELGQNLTTVMTSNDLTALRFAPEIVFDQTPGPAAGRVLATT
;
A
#
# COMPACT_ATOMS: atom_id res chain seq x y z
N MET A 1 -17.23 -7.24 -9.27
CA MET A 1 -16.51 -8.48 -8.88
C MET A 1 -15.10 -8.08 -8.42
N SER A 2 -14.24 -8.97 -7.92
CA SER A 2 -12.83 -8.62 -7.59
C SER A 2 -11.83 -9.55 -8.29
N VAL A 3 -10.64 -9.03 -8.57
CA VAL A 3 -9.51 -9.81 -9.08
C VAL A 3 -8.99 -10.72 -7.97
N GLN A 4 -8.58 -11.93 -8.33
CA GLN A 4 -7.75 -12.77 -7.47
C GLN A 4 -6.29 -12.55 -7.83
N LEU A 5 -5.50 -12.05 -6.88
CA LEU A 5 -4.05 -11.84 -7.08
C LEU A 5 -3.35 -13.19 -7.24
N THR A 6 -2.34 -13.24 -8.10
CA THR A 6 -1.46 -14.42 -8.17
C THR A 6 -0.68 -14.61 -6.88
N VAL A 7 -0.08 -15.77 -6.68
CA VAL A 7 0.73 -16.04 -5.48
C VAL A 7 1.94 -15.09 -5.44
N GLU A 8 2.53 -14.84 -6.60
CA GLU A 8 3.67 -13.96 -6.82
C GLU A 8 3.30 -12.50 -6.54
N GLN A 9 2.13 -12.05 -7.02
CA GLN A 9 1.62 -10.72 -6.72
C GLN A 9 1.38 -10.55 -5.21
N ALA A 10 0.70 -11.51 -4.56
CA ALA A 10 0.45 -11.44 -3.13
C ALA A 10 1.75 -11.45 -2.30
N ALA A 11 2.76 -12.21 -2.71
CA ALA A 11 4.09 -12.22 -2.09
C ALA A 11 4.84 -10.90 -2.33
N PHE A 12 4.78 -10.34 -3.54
CA PHE A 12 5.38 -9.06 -3.88
C PHE A 12 4.81 -7.91 -3.04
N LEU A 13 3.48 -7.82 -2.93
CA LEU A 13 2.81 -6.76 -2.15
C LEU A 13 3.17 -6.80 -0.65
N GLN A 14 3.39 -7.99 -0.10
CA GLN A 14 3.79 -8.19 1.31
C GLN A 14 5.31 -8.09 1.53
N GLY A 15 6.10 -7.82 0.49
CA GLY A 15 7.53 -7.63 0.59
C GLY A 15 7.94 -6.20 1.03
N PRO A 16 9.24 -5.87 0.95
CA PRO A 16 9.75 -4.54 1.30
C PRO A 16 9.49 -3.54 0.16
N VAL A 17 8.23 -3.28 -0.13
CA VAL A 17 7.80 -2.35 -1.19
C VAL A 17 7.48 -0.98 -0.61
N SER A 18 7.78 0.08 -1.35
CA SER A 18 7.25 1.41 -1.08
C SER A 18 5.79 1.47 -1.52
N ILE A 19 4.89 1.89 -0.63
CA ILE A 19 3.45 1.91 -0.89
C ILE A 19 2.90 3.33 -0.85
N ASN A 20 2.36 3.80 -1.97
CA ASN A 20 1.63 5.07 -2.07
C ASN A 20 0.16 4.80 -2.36
N VAL A 21 -0.72 5.50 -1.65
CA VAL A 21 -2.17 5.37 -1.75
C VAL A 21 -2.74 6.70 -2.17
N ALA A 22 -3.66 6.68 -3.13
CA ALA A 22 -4.30 7.87 -3.65
C ALA A 22 -5.83 7.69 -3.77
N ALA A 23 -6.55 8.78 -3.57
CA ALA A 23 -7.96 8.92 -3.90
C ALA A 23 -8.20 10.31 -4.50
N ALA A 24 -9.28 10.49 -5.25
CA ALA A 24 -9.66 11.81 -5.75
C ALA A 24 -10.36 12.60 -4.63
N GLY A 25 -9.88 13.82 -4.36
CA GLY A 25 -10.58 14.77 -3.50
C GLY A 25 -11.90 15.25 -4.14
N ARG A 26 -12.72 15.95 -3.35
CA ARG A 26 -14.01 16.50 -3.83
C ARG A 26 -13.84 17.54 -4.93
N ASP A 27 -12.67 18.16 -5.00
CA ASP A 27 -12.22 19.12 -6.01
C ASP A 27 -11.56 18.45 -7.23
N GLY A 28 -11.48 17.11 -7.25
CA GLY A 28 -10.83 16.33 -8.29
C GLY A 28 -9.30 16.19 -8.13
N TRP A 29 -8.68 16.88 -7.16
CA TRP A 29 -7.24 16.80 -6.93
C TRP A 29 -6.87 15.50 -6.18
N PRO A 30 -5.74 14.85 -6.53
CA PRO A 30 -5.32 13.64 -5.86
C PRO A 30 -4.90 13.91 -4.41
N GLN A 31 -5.50 13.18 -3.48
CA GLN A 31 -5.09 13.10 -2.09
C GLN A 31 -4.20 11.87 -1.93
N VAL A 32 -2.96 12.05 -1.48
CA VAL A 32 -1.95 10.98 -1.46
C VAL A 32 -1.39 10.77 -0.07
N CYS A 33 -1.27 9.51 0.35
CA CYS A 33 -0.61 9.14 1.59
C CYS A 33 0.28 7.91 1.39
N ARG A 34 1.42 7.87 2.07
CA ARG A 34 2.25 6.67 2.13
C ARG A 34 1.64 5.67 3.11
N ALA A 35 1.46 4.42 2.66
CA ALA A 35 1.09 3.34 3.57
C ALA A 35 2.32 2.80 4.34
N GLN A 36 2.04 2.41 5.57
CA GLN A 36 2.94 1.81 6.54
C GLN A 36 2.78 0.27 6.59
N GLY A 37 2.29 -0.34 5.51
CA GLY A 37 2.27 -1.78 5.32
C GLY A 37 1.01 -2.26 4.61
N CYS A 38 1.00 -3.53 4.25
CA CYS A 38 -0.19 -4.20 3.74
C CYS A 38 -0.29 -5.65 4.19
N VAL A 39 -1.51 -6.17 4.17
CA VAL A 39 -1.84 -7.56 4.44
C VAL A 39 -2.77 -8.05 3.34
N ILE A 40 -2.50 -9.24 2.81
CA ILE A 40 -3.32 -9.87 1.77
C ILE A 40 -4.14 -10.98 2.43
N ALA A 41 -5.45 -10.99 2.18
CA ALA A 41 -6.32 -12.05 2.66
C ALA A 41 -5.94 -13.41 2.05
N ARG A 42 -6.27 -14.51 2.74
CA ARG A 42 -5.91 -15.87 2.31
C ARG A 42 -6.44 -16.24 0.92
N ASP A 43 -7.59 -15.70 0.54
CA ASP A 43 -8.20 -15.89 -0.77
C ASP A 43 -7.52 -15.09 -1.90
N ARG A 44 -6.59 -14.19 -1.56
CA ARG A 44 -5.87 -13.26 -2.45
C ARG A 44 -6.79 -12.27 -3.17
N ARG A 45 -7.98 -12.00 -2.65
CA ARG A 45 -8.98 -11.10 -3.25
C ARG A 45 -9.11 -9.77 -2.54
N THR A 46 -8.54 -9.66 -1.35
CA THR A 46 -8.68 -8.49 -0.48
C THR A 46 -7.33 -8.02 0.02
N VAL A 47 -7.11 -6.72 -0.04
CA VAL A 47 -5.92 -6.03 0.45
C VAL A 47 -6.33 -5.15 1.64
N THR A 48 -5.60 -5.25 2.74
CA THR A 48 -5.70 -4.32 3.86
C THR A 48 -4.42 -3.50 3.94
N LEU A 49 -4.53 -2.19 3.79
CA LEU A 49 -3.45 -1.22 3.93
C LEU A 49 -3.44 -0.64 5.34
N LEU A 50 -2.24 -0.36 5.83
CA LEU A 50 -2.02 0.29 7.12
C LEU A 50 -1.41 1.67 6.85
N LEU A 51 -1.90 2.72 7.48
CA LEU A 51 -1.40 4.08 7.28
C LEU A 51 -1.63 4.95 8.52
N SER A 52 -0.90 6.07 8.60
CA SER A 52 -1.11 7.06 9.66
C SER A 52 -2.43 7.80 9.41
N ALA A 53 -3.35 7.75 10.36
CA ALA A 53 -4.62 8.45 10.30
C ALA A 53 -4.43 9.97 10.21
N ARG A 54 -3.41 10.51 10.90
CA ARG A 54 -3.09 11.93 10.88
C ARG A 54 -2.54 12.37 9.52
N ARG A 55 -1.57 11.64 8.96
CA ARG A 55 -0.96 11.97 7.67
C ARG A 55 -1.86 11.67 6.49
N GLY A 56 -2.76 10.70 6.63
CA GLY A 56 -3.71 10.29 5.61
C GLY A 56 -5.06 10.96 5.71
N ARG A 57 -5.22 12.03 6.50
CA ARG A 57 -6.54 12.61 6.81
C ARG A 57 -7.35 12.95 5.55
N GLU A 58 -6.76 13.69 4.62
CA GLU A 58 -7.45 14.11 3.39
C GLU A 58 -7.77 12.93 2.46
N LEU A 59 -6.87 11.96 2.37
CA LEU A 59 -7.10 10.70 1.65
C LEU A 59 -8.28 9.93 2.28
N LEU A 60 -8.31 9.82 3.61
CA LEU A 60 -9.34 9.11 4.34
C LEU A 60 -10.70 9.81 4.21
N ASP A 61 -10.74 11.14 4.26
CA ASP A 61 -11.96 11.93 4.07
C ASP A 61 -12.49 11.77 2.63
N ALA A 62 -11.60 11.71 1.63
CA ALA A 62 -11.98 11.43 0.24
C ALA A 62 -12.58 10.03 0.05
N LEU A 63 -11.98 9.00 0.67
CA LEU A 63 -12.50 7.63 0.62
C LEU A 63 -13.84 7.51 1.35
N ASP A 64 -14.00 8.15 2.51
CA ASP A 64 -15.27 8.19 3.25
C ASP A 64 -16.37 8.91 2.45
N ALA A 65 -16.00 9.87 1.58
CA ALA A 65 -16.90 10.54 0.66
C ALA A 65 -17.24 9.71 -0.61
N GLY A 66 -16.74 8.49 -0.71
CA GLY A 66 -17.05 7.55 -1.80
C GLY A 66 -16.07 7.55 -2.96
N SER A 67 -14.91 8.21 -2.85
CA SER A 67 -13.88 8.15 -3.89
C SER A 67 -13.30 6.74 -4.02
N GLY A 68 -12.95 6.38 -5.26
CA GLY A 68 -12.16 5.18 -5.54
C GLY A 68 -10.74 5.29 -4.98
N ILE A 69 -10.10 4.12 -4.83
CA ILE A 69 -8.74 3.99 -4.31
C ILE A 69 -7.79 3.53 -5.41
N ALA A 70 -6.58 4.08 -5.42
CA ALA A 70 -5.42 3.55 -6.12
C ALA A 70 -4.29 3.29 -5.13
N ALA A 71 -3.65 2.12 -5.19
CA ALA A 71 -2.50 1.77 -4.38
C ALA A 71 -1.35 1.31 -5.29
N VAL A 72 -0.20 1.96 -5.16
CA VAL A 72 1.01 1.70 -5.94
C VAL A 72 2.07 1.11 -5.04
N PHE A 73 2.63 -0.02 -5.43
CA PHE A 73 3.61 -0.81 -4.68
C PHE A 73 4.87 -0.93 -5.53
N SER A 74 5.97 -0.32 -5.11
CA SER A 74 7.25 -0.31 -5.84
C SER A 74 8.37 -0.92 -5.01
N ARG A 75 9.10 -1.90 -5.54
CA ARG A 75 10.31 -2.41 -4.88
C ARG A 75 11.47 -1.43 -5.08
N PRO A 76 12.09 -0.88 -4.02
CA PRO A 76 13.17 0.10 -4.16
C PRO A 76 14.36 -0.40 -5.00
N SER A 77 14.81 -1.63 -4.78
CA SER A 77 16.00 -2.19 -5.46
C SER A 77 15.83 -2.45 -6.96
N THR A 78 14.60 -2.66 -7.44
CA THR A 78 14.34 -3.10 -8.82
C THR A 78 13.40 -2.20 -9.60
N HIS A 79 12.73 -1.26 -8.94
CA HIS A 79 11.63 -0.46 -9.48
C HIS A 79 10.43 -1.27 -10.02
N ALA A 80 10.41 -2.59 -9.83
CA ALA A 80 9.23 -3.41 -10.12
C ALA A 80 8.04 -2.81 -9.40
N THR A 81 6.97 -2.50 -10.14
CA THR A 81 5.85 -1.73 -9.59
C THR A 81 4.52 -2.29 -10.04
N LEU A 82 3.63 -2.53 -9.07
CA LEU A 82 2.23 -2.87 -9.32
C LEU A 82 1.32 -1.71 -8.88
N GLN A 83 0.27 -1.43 -9.64
CA GLN A 83 -0.81 -0.54 -9.21
C GLN A 83 -2.13 -1.31 -9.17
N LEU A 84 -2.81 -1.22 -8.04
CA LEU A 84 -4.12 -1.80 -7.82
C LEU A 84 -5.13 -0.65 -7.74
N LYS A 85 -6.30 -0.81 -8.36
CA LYS A 85 -7.43 0.11 -8.16
C LYS A 85 -8.71 -0.63 -7.78
N ALA A 86 -9.57 0.06 -7.06
CA ALA A 86 -10.94 -0.37 -6.74
C ALA A 86 -11.85 0.85 -6.63
N VAL A 87 -13.15 0.67 -6.86
CA VAL A 87 -14.12 1.78 -6.78
C VAL A 87 -14.41 2.21 -5.34
N ARG A 88 -14.05 1.39 -4.35
CA ARG A 88 -14.29 1.67 -2.93
C ARG A 88 -13.22 1.05 -2.04
N ALA A 89 -13.03 1.68 -0.89
CA ALA A 89 -12.31 1.14 0.25
C ALA A 89 -13.11 1.41 1.53
N GLU A 90 -12.95 0.58 2.54
CA GLU A 90 -13.61 0.73 3.84
C GLU A 90 -12.57 0.76 4.96
N ARG A 91 -12.88 1.51 6.02
CA ARG A 91 -12.09 1.46 7.25
C ARG A 91 -12.39 0.16 7.98
N VAL A 92 -11.36 -0.50 8.50
CA VAL A 92 -11.50 -1.70 9.31
C VAL A 92 -10.85 -1.51 10.67
N THR A 93 -11.35 -2.25 11.67
CA THR A 93 -10.81 -2.19 13.02
C THR A 93 -9.34 -2.63 13.03
N LEU A 94 -8.48 -1.75 13.53
CA LEU A 94 -7.08 -2.09 13.76
C LEU A 94 -6.98 -3.07 14.94
N ASN A 95 -6.39 -4.24 14.70
CA ASN A 95 -6.19 -5.27 15.71
C ASN A 95 -4.69 -5.52 15.96
N ALA A 96 -4.37 -6.34 16.96
CA ALA A 96 -2.98 -6.64 17.33
C ALA A 96 -2.19 -7.34 16.20
N ALA A 97 -2.84 -8.19 15.39
CA ALA A 97 -2.19 -8.85 14.26
C ALA A 97 -1.77 -7.84 13.19
N LEU A 98 -2.65 -6.91 12.82
CA LEU A 98 -2.33 -5.83 11.88
C LEU A 98 -1.20 -4.93 12.39
N ARG A 99 -1.14 -4.66 13.70
CA ARG A 99 -0.01 -3.92 14.29
C ARG A 99 1.30 -4.70 14.18
N ALA A 100 1.28 -6.01 14.42
CA ALA A 100 2.46 -6.85 14.24
C ALA A 100 2.90 -6.88 12.76
N ASP A 101 1.96 -6.93 11.81
CA ASP A 101 2.24 -6.86 10.37
C ASP A 101 2.88 -5.53 9.96
N ASN A 102 2.40 -4.40 10.50
CA ASN A 102 3.03 -3.10 10.33
C ASN A 102 4.49 -3.08 10.81
N GLY A 103 4.76 -3.62 12.00
CA GLY A 103 6.12 -3.71 12.54
C GLY A 103 7.05 -4.53 11.66
N ARG A 104 6.57 -5.70 11.17
CA ARG A 104 7.33 -6.55 10.25
C ARG A 104 7.63 -5.86 8.93
N TYR A 105 6.65 -5.19 8.34
CA TYR A 105 6.84 -4.43 7.11
C TYR A 105 7.81 -3.26 7.30
N ALA A 106 7.68 -2.50 8.40
CA ALA A 106 8.55 -1.37 8.68
C ALA A 106 10.01 -1.81 8.77
N GLN A 107 10.29 -2.91 9.47
CA GLN A 107 11.63 -3.48 9.55
C GLN A 107 12.14 -3.95 8.17
N ALA A 108 11.35 -4.74 7.43
CA ALA A 108 11.76 -5.24 6.12
C ALA A 108 12.04 -4.11 5.12
N PHE A 109 11.21 -3.06 5.12
CA PHE A 109 11.41 -1.90 4.26
C PHE A 109 12.64 -1.07 4.68
N ALA A 110 12.91 -0.95 5.98
CA ALA A 110 14.13 -0.33 6.47
C ALA A 110 15.38 -1.12 6.04
N ASP A 111 15.36 -2.44 6.18
CA ASP A 111 16.48 -3.32 5.79
C ASP A 111 16.78 -3.24 4.29
N GLU A 112 15.74 -3.16 3.44
CA GLU A 112 15.88 -2.95 2.00
C GLU A 112 16.61 -1.63 1.68
N LEU A 113 16.23 -0.53 2.34
CA LEU A 113 16.89 0.76 2.11
C LEU A 113 18.33 0.78 2.66
N VAL A 114 18.57 0.14 3.81
CA VAL A 114 19.93 -0.02 4.34
C VAL A 114 20.80 -0.82 3.36
N GLY A 115 20.26 -1.90 2.79
CA GLY A 115 20.92 -2.71 1.77
C GLY A 115 21.26 -1.94 0.48
N LEU A 116 20.52 -0.87 0.18
CA LEU A 116 20.78 0.05 -0.93
C LEU A 116 21.79 1.17 -0.59
N GLY A 117 22.30 1.20 0.64
CA GLY A 117 23.32 2.16 1.07
C GLY A 117 22.78 3.46 1.70
N PHE A 118 21.48 3.53 2.03
CA PHE A 118 20.91 4.72 2.68
C PHE A 118 21.28 4.88 4.16
N GLY A 119 22.00 3.92 4.74
CA GLY A 119 22.56 4.00 6.10
C GLY A 119 21.61 3.52 7.21
N ALA A 120 22.20 2.95 8.27
CA ALA A 120 21.46 2.36 9.38
C ALA A 120 20.61 3.37 10.17
N GLU A 121 21.06 4.63 10.27
CA GLU A 121 20.32 5.70 10.93
C GLU A 121 18.97 5.97 10.24
N LEU A 122 18.95 6.01 8.90
CA LEU A 122 17.69 6.16 8.17
C LEU A 122 16.75 4.98 8.44
N GLY A 123 17.27 3.75 8.43
CA GLY A 123 16.48 2.55 8.71
C GLY A 123 15.81 2.61 10.09
N GLN A 124 16.57 2.98 11.14
CA GLN A 124 16.05 3.11 12.50
C GLN A 124 14.98 4.21 12.62
N ASN A 125 15.24 5.38 12.03
CA ASN A 125 14.29 6.49 12.00
C ASN A 125 13.00 6.10 11.27
N LEU A 126 13.12 5.38 10.17
CA LEU A 126 11.99 4.93 9.38
C LEU A 126 11.10 3.95 10.15
N THR A 127 11.68 2.93 10.80
CA THR A 127 10.93 2.00 11.65
C THR A 127 10.19 2.74 12.76
N THR A 128 10.86 3.68 13.41
CA THR A 128 10.26 4.51 14.47
C THR A 128 9.07 5.33 13.95
N VAL A 129 9.22 5.95 12.79
CA VAL A 129 8.18 6.80 12.17
C VAL A 129 7.02 5.98 11.62
N MET A 130 7.25 4.73 11.22
CA MET A 130 6.24 3.87 10.60
C MET A 130 5.41 3.05 11.60
N THR A 131 5.87 2.94 12.84
CA THR A 131 5.21 2.20 13.93
C THR A 131 4.51 3.11 14.94
N SER A 132 4.20 4.35 14.55
CA SER A 132 3.53 5.35 15.39
C SER A 132 2.11 4.93 15.83
N ASN A 133 1.65 5.50 16.95
CA ASN A 133 0.38 5.13 17.59
C ASN A 133 -0.88 5.52 16.79
N ASP A 134 -0.75 6.38 15.77
CA ASP A 134 -1.86 6.90 14.96
C ASP A 134 -2.21 6.03 13.75
N LEU A 135 -1.88 4.73 13.79
CA LEU A 135 -2.15 3.78 12.72
C LEU A 135 -3.66 3.53 12.53
N THR A 136 -4.10 3.46 11.28
CA THR A 136 -5.44 3.02 10.87
C THR A 136 -5.33 1.98 9.75
N ALA A 137 -6.42 1.25 9.49
CA ALA A 137 -6.48 0.20 8.49
C ALA A 137 -7.59 0.46 7.47
N LEU A 138 -7.25 0.32 6.19
CA LEU A 138 -8.16 0.43 5.04
C LEU A 138 -8.19 -0.88 4.27
N ARG A 139 -9.38 -1.38 3.98
CA ARG A 139 -9.58 -2.60 3.20
C ARG A 139 -10.21 -2.29 1.86
N PHE A 140 -9.73 -2.95 0.81
CA PHE A 140 -10.37 -2.91 -0.50
C PHE A 140 -10.17 -4.23 -1.25
N ALA A 141 -11.03 -4.47 -2.24
CA ALA A 141 -10.95 -5.60 -3.14
C ALA A 141 -10.53 -5.09 -4.52
N PRO A 142 -9.33 -5.41 -5.04
CA PRO A 142 -8.86 -4.88 -6.31
C PRO A 142 -9.77 -5.29 -7.46
N GLU A 143 -10.09 -4.35 -8.34
CA GLU A 143 -10.86 -4.59 -9.57
C GLU A 143 -9.95 -4.60 -10.80
N ILE A 144 -8.80 -3.93 -10.72
CA ILE A 144 -7.81 -3.89 -11.78
C ILE A 144 -6.39 -3.87 -11.20
N VAL A 145 -5.49 -4.57 -11.88
CA VAL A 145 -4.06 -4.63 -11.56
C VAL A 145 -3.29 -4.19 -12.79
N PHE A 146 -2.40 -3.22 -12.62
CA PHE A 146 -1.50 -2.72 -13.65
C PHE A 146 -0.05 -3.06 -13.31
N ASP A 147 0.73 -3.35 -14.34
CA ASP A 147 2.18 -3.24 -14.32
C ASP A 147 2.54 -1.77 -14.51
N GLN A 148 3.20 -1.18 -13.54
CA GLN A 148 3.69 0.20 -13.57
C GLN A 148 5.22 0.23 -13.47
N THR A 149 5.87 -0.91 -13.71
CA THR A 149 7.32 -0.98 -13.76
C THR A 149 7.82 -0.06 -14.88
N PRO A 150 8.74 0.88 -14.60
CA PRO A 150 9.24 1.80 -15.62
C PRO A 150 9.77 1.08 -16.85
N GLY A 151 9.31 1.49 -18.04
CA GLY A 151 9.69 0.90 -19.31
C GLY A 151 8.54 0.92 -20.32
N PRO A 152 8.75 0.39 -21.54
CA PRO A 152 7.75 0.43 -22.62
C PRO A 152 6.42 -0.27 -22.29
N ALA A 153 6.42 -1.18 -21.32
CA ALA A 153 5.24 -1.93 -20.89
C ALA A 153 4.50 -1.29 -19.70
N ALA A 154 4.95 -0.14 -19.18
CA ALA A 154 4.29 0.56 -18.10
C ALA A 154 2.85 0.92 -18.48
N GLY A 155 1.92 0.69 -17.55
CA GLY A 155 0.48 0.86 -17.78
C GLY A 155 -0.23 -0.37 -18.34
N ARG A 156 0.47 -1.47 -18.59
CA ARG A 156 -0.16 -2.74 -19.03
C ARG A 156 -1.12 -3.26 -17.95
N VAL A 157 -2.36 -3.56 -18.35
CA VAL A 157 -3.33 -4.27 -17.50
C VAL A 157 -2.91 -5.72 -17.37
N LEU A 158 -2.73 -6.18 -16.14
CA LEU A 158 -2.38 -7.57 -15.81
C LEU A 158 -3.62 -8.42 -15.48
N ALA A 159 -4.64 -7.79 -14.89
CA ALA A 159 -5.91 -8.42 -14.56
C ALA A 159 -7.00 -7.36 -14.38
N THR A 160 -8.24 -7.70 -14.74
CA THR A 160 -9.45 -6.89 -14.50
C THR A 160 -10.64 -7.82 -14.25
N THR A 161 -11.65 -7.34 -13.53
CA THR A 161 -12.95 -8.01 -13.39
C THR A 161 -13.90 -7.72 -14.53
#